data_AF-A0A2G2QAT2-F1
#
_entry.id   AF-A0A2G2QAT2-F1
#
_cell.length_a   1.000
_cell.length_b   1.000
_cell.length_c   1.000
_cell.angle_alpha   90.00
_cell.angle_beta   90.00
_cell.angle_gamma   90.00
#
_symmetry.space_group_name_H-M   'P 1'
#
loop_
_entity.id
_entity.type
_entity.pdbx_description
1 polymer ?
#
loop_
_entity_poly.entity_id
_entity_poly.type
_entity_poly.pdbx_seq_one_letter_code
_entity_poly.pdbx_strand_id
1 'polypeptide(L)'
;MHLLSSNAVSSAARAGSEGDAFRVLTQDIQLLGDDVSVCISDTQKIISDIVTLASKLTRLFTSFVLFNNVLSHFENQKMVTSAKFFEQGQKKIMDEIRDNNQKLSRSIGVLVNLLSPISTLVKKGEYLAVCSSVEAASSGEYGVSFEAVASMLRELVGLLGEQSSRQKSLLRDLSEAMEIQQNNQRNLLYAR
;
A
#
# COMPACT_ATOMS: atom_id res chain seq x y z
N MET A 1 16.68 -3.33 -5.52
CA MET A 1 17.29 -2.84 -6.78
C MET A 1 18.64 -2.14 -6.57
N HIS A 2 18.93 -1.53 -5.41
CA HIS A 2 20.23 -0.89 -5.16
C HIS A 2 21.46 -1.80 -5.37
N LEU A 3 21.46 -3.03 -4.84
CA LEU A 3 22.56 -3.99 -5.07
C LEU A 3 22.68 -4.41 -6.53
N LEU A 4 21.56 -4.57 -7.23
CA LEU A 4 21.53 -4.88 -8.65
C LEU A 4 22.17 -3.76 -9.48
N SER A 5 21.80 -2.51 -9.20
CA SER A 5 22.40 -1.34 -9.84
C SER A 5 23.90 -1.22 -9.58
N SER A 6 24.33 -1.42 -8.32
CA SER A 6 25.76 -1.43 -7.98
C SER A 6 26.53 -2.52 -8.71
N ASN A 7 25.95 -3.72 -8.85
CA ASN A 7 26.55 -4.81 -9.62
C ASN A 7 26.59 -4.48 -11.11
N ALA A 8 25.54 -3.85 -11.64
CA ALA A 8 25.48 -3.40 -13.02
C ALA A 8 26.60 -2.39 -13.32
N VAL A 9 26.80 -1.39 -12.45
CA VAL A 9 27.87 -0.39 -12.57
C VAL A 9 29.25 -1.06 -12.56
N SER A 10 29.48 -2.01 -11.65
CA SER A 10 30.74 -2.75 -11.57
C SER A 10 31.01 -3.57 -12.83
N SER A 11 29.99 -4.28 -13.33
CA SER A 11 30.07 -5.02 -14.58
C SER A 11 30.38 -4.10 -15.77
N ALA A 12 29.72 -2.94 -15.86
CA ALA A 12 29.95 -1.96 -16.91
C ALA A 12 31.39 -1.45 -16.87
N ALA A 13 31.88 -1.10 -15.68
CA ALA A 13 33.26 -0.63 -15.49
C ALA A 13 34.30 -1.69 -15.86
N ARG A 14 34.05 -2.96 -15.57
CA ARG A 14 34.95 -4.08 -15.93
C ARG A 14 35.03 -4.33 -17.44
N ALA A 15 33.97 -4.00 -18.18
CA ALA A 15 33.92 -4.15 -19.63
C ALA A 15 34.63 -3.00 -20.39
N GLY A 16 35.06 -1.93 -19.70
CA GLY A 16 35.74 -0.81 -20.34
C GLY A 16 34.86 -0.15 -21.40
N SER A 17 35.39 0.04 -22.62
CA SER A 17 34.66 0.63 -23.75
C SER A 17 33.45 -0.19 -24.19
N GLU A 18 33.50 -1.52 -24.04
CA GLU A 18 32.37 -2.41 -24.35
C GLU A 18 31.20 -2.23 -23.37
N GLY A 19 31.44 -1.61 -22.21
CA GLY A 19 30.43 -1.33 -21.19
C GLY A 19 29.80 0.06 -21.28
N ASP A 20 30.18 0.90 -22.23
CA ASP A 20 29.76 2.31 -22.26
C ASP A 20 28.25 2.47 -22.49
N ALA A 21 27.67 1.69 -23.41
CA ALA A 21 26.23 1.68 -23.64
C ALA A 21 25.47 1.11 -22.43
N PHE A 22 25.99 0.03 -21.84
CA PHE A 22 25.41 -0.57 -20.63
C PHE A 22 25.45 0.38 -19.43
N ARG A 23 26.51 1.20 -19.31
CA ARG A 23 26.68 2.18 -18.23
C ARG A 23 25.51 3.19 -18.18
N VAL A 24 25.00 3.61 -19.33
CA VAL A 24 23.80 4.48 -19.39
C VAL A 24 22.59 3.76 -18.77
N LEU A 25 22.38 2.49 -19.12
CA LEU A 25 21.30 1.68 -18.57
C LEU A 25 21.43 1.49 -17.04
N THR A 26 22.66 1.40 -16.51
CA THR A 26 22.86 1.28 -15.05
C THR A 26 22.33 2.48 -14.28
N GLN A 27 22.44 3.69 -14.85
CA GLN A 27 21.89 4.91 -14.26
C GLN A 27 20.36 4.87 -14.25
N ASP A 28 19.75 4.42 -15.35
CA ASP A 28 18.29 4.29 -15.43
C ASP A 28 17.76 3.21 -14.48
N ILE A 29 18.50 2.11 -14.29
CA ILE A 29 18.19 1.07 -13.30
C ILE A 29 18.26 1.64 -11.88
N GLN A 30 19.25 2.50 -11.58
CA GLN A 30 19.35 3.18 -10.30
C GLN A 30 18.13 4.08 -10.06
N LEU A 31 17.81 4.96 -11.02
CA LEU A 31 16.67 5.88 -10.91
C LEU A 31 15.35 5.13 -10.75
N LEU A 32 15.15 4.04 -11.51
CA LEU A 32 14.01 3.16 -11.33
C LEU A 32 13.95 2.58 -9.91
N GLY A 33 15.10 2.12 -9.39
CA GLY A 33 15.20 1.61 -8.03
C GLY A 33 14.81 2.64 -6.98
N ASP A 34 15.24 3.89 -7.15
CA ASP A 34 14.92 5.00 -6.26
C ASP A 34 13.42 5.35 -6.32
N ASP A 35 12.85 5.46 -7.52
CA ASP A 35 11.41 5.69 -7.74
C ASP A 35 10.56 4.61 -7.06
N VAL A 36 10.96 3.33 -7.23
CA VAL A 36 10.28 2.18 -6.60
C VAL A 36 10.41 2.26 -5.07
N SER A 37 11.59 2.59 -4.55
CA SER A 37 11.83 2.73 -3.10
C SER A 37 10.97 3.83 -2.46
N VAL A 38 10.87 5.00 -3.09
CA VAL A 38 10.00 6.09 -2.62
C VAL A 38 8.54 5.64 -2.60
N CYS A 39 8.07 5.04 -3.68
CA CYS A 39 6.69 4.58 -3.79
C CYS A 39 6.34 3.52 -2.72
N ILE A 40 7.24 2.56 -2.48
CA ILE A 40 7.07 1.54 -1.44
C ILE A 40 7.05 2.18 -0.04
N SER A 41 7.96 3.11 0.25
CA SER A 41 8.03 3.80 1.53
C SER A 41 6.73 4.56 1.84
N ASP A 42 6.23 5.34 0.87
CA ASP A 42 4.98 6.09 1.04
C ASP A 42 3.78 5.16 1.23
N THR A 43 3.73 4.07 0.46
CA THR A 43 2.70 3.03 0.58
C THR A 43 2.72 2.39 1.98
N GLN A 44 3.90 2.05 2.51
CA GLN A 44 4.06 1.46 3.84
C GLN A 44 3.55 2.38 4.95
N LYS A 45 3.84 3.68 4.84
CA LYS A 45 3.36 4.67 5.81
C LYS A 45 1.84 4.72 5.87
N ILE A 46 1.18 4.79 4.72
CA ILE A 46 -0.29 4.84 4.65
C ILE A 46 -0.92 3.52 5.11
N ILE A 47 -0.30 2.37 4.81
CA ILE A 47 -0.74 1.07 5.34
C ILE A 47 -0.71 1.06 6.88
N SER A 48 0.36 1.59 7.48
CA SER A 48 0.46 1.69 8.94
C SER A 48 -0.67 2.55 9.54
N ASP A 49 -1.01 3.66 8.89
CA ASP A 49 -2.11 4.54 9.31
C ASP A 49 -3.46 3.80 9.20
N ILE A 50 -3.69 3.07 8.11
CA ILE A 50 -4.88 2.23 7.91
C ILE A 50 -5.02 1.18 9.01
N VAL A 51 -3.94 0.46 9.33
CA VAL A 51 -3.94 -0.58 10.38
C VAL A 51 -4.24 0.03 11.75
N THR A 52 -3.68 1.20 12.04
CA THR A 52 -3.93 1.94 13.29
C THR A 52 -5.40 2.38 13.41
N LEU A 53 -5.95 2.94 12.32
CA LEU A 53 -7.36 3.35 12.26
C LEU A 53 -8.31 2.17 12.41
N ALA A 54 -8.03 1.05 11.72
CA ALA A 54 -8.81 -0.18 11.83
C ALA A 54 -8.80 -0.72 13.26
N SER A 55 -7.62 -0.77 13.89
CA SER A 55 -7.48 -1.21 15.29
C SER A 55 -8.26 -0.32 16.25
N LYS A 56 -8.23 1.00 16.03
CA LYS A 56 -9.00 1.96 16.84
C LYS A 56 -10.50 1.77 16.65
N LEU A 57 -10.96 1.55 15.42
CA LEU A 57 -12.36 1.25 15.12
C LEU A 57 -12.82 -0.01 15.83
N THR A 58 -12.05 -1.10 15.80
CA THR A 58 -12.37 -2.33 16.54
C THR A 58 -12.61 -2.04 18.02
N ARG A 59 -11.72 -1.27 18.67
CA ARG A 59 -11.87 -0.89 20.09
C ARG A 59 -13.11 -0.04 20.35
N LEU A 60 -13.41 0.90 19.46
CA LEU A 60 -14.60 1.74 19.56
C LEU A 60 -15.88 0.92 19.41
N PHE A 61 -15.92 -0.03 18.46
CA PHE A 61 -17.05 -0.94 18.30
C PHE A 61 -17.24 -1.84 19.52
N THR A 62 -16.17 -2.41 20.07
CA THR A 62 -16.26 -3.18 21.33
C THR A 62 -16.83 -2.31 22.45
N SER A 63 -16.35 -1.07 22.59
CA SER A 63 -16.85 -0.13 23.59
C SER A 63 -18.33 0.21 23.38
N PHE A 64 -18.75 0.39 22.13
CA PHE A 64 -20.13 0.66 21.76
C PHE A 64 -21.06 -0.52 22.11
N VAL A 65 -20.66 -1.75 21.78
CA VAL A 65 -21.44 -2.96 22.11
C VAL A 65 -21.54 -3.15 23.62
N LEU A 66 -20.44 -3.00 24.35
CA LEU A 66 -20.44 -3.07 25.82
C LEU A 66 -21.36 -2.00 26.43
N PHE A 67 -21.29 -0.77 25.92
CA PHE A 67 -22.15 0.32 26.37
C PHE A 67 -23.63 0.01 26.17
N ASN A 68 -24.01 -0.50 24.99
CA ASN A 68 -25.40 -0.88 24.72
C ASN A 68 -25.88 -2.05 25.59
N ASN A 69 -25.02 -3.05 25.84
CA ASN A 69 -25.36 -4.17 26.73
C ASN A 69 -25.58 -3.70 28.17
N VAL A 70 -24.75 -2.79 28.66
CA VAL A 70 -24.93 -2.20 29.99
C VAL A 70 -26.24 -1.41 30.05
N LEU A 71 -26.53 -0.61 29.01
CA LEU A 71 -27.77 0.17 28.95
C LEU A 71 -29.01 -0.72 28.96
N SER A 72 -29.04 -1.80 28.17
CA SER A 72 -30.19 -2.71 28.09
C SER A 72 -30.44 -3.47 29.40
N HIS A 73 -29.38 -3.78 30.17
CA HIS A 73 -29.55 -4.33 31.52
C HIS A 73 -30.22 -3.34 32.48
N PHE A 74 -30.00 -2.03 32.30
CA PHE A 74 -30.57 -1.01 33.16
C PHE A 74 -31.96 -0.52 32.73
N GLU A 75 -32.40 -0.76 31.50
CA GLU A 75 -33.77 -0.45 31.07
C GLU A 75 -34.84 -1.14 31.95
N ASN A 76 -34.48 -2.27 32.57
CA ASN A 76 -35.35 -3.01 33.49
C ASN A 76 -35.18 -2.63 34.97
N GLN A 77 -34.34 -1.64 35.30
CA GLN A 77 -34.07 -1.19 36.67
C GLN A 77 -34.22 0.33 36.81
N LYS A 78 -34.67 0.81 37.98
CA LYS A 78 -34.73 2.26 38.26
C LYS A 78 -33.30 2.83 38.27
N MET A 79 -32.92 3.55 37.21
CA MET A 79 -31.63 4.24 37.16
C MET A 79 -31.65 5.55 37.97
N VAL A 80 -30.54 5.84 38.67
CA VAL A 80 -30.29 7.14 39.32
C VAL A 80 -29.77 8.17 38.31
N THR A 81 -29.15 7.70 37.22
CA THR A 81 -28.54 8.53 36.18
C THR A 81 -29.54 8.81 35.04
N SER A 82 -29.54 10.04 34.52
CA SER A 82 -30.45 10.45 33.44
C SER A 82 -30.20 9.68 32.13
N ALA A 83 -31.26 9.24 31.46
CA ALA A 83 -31.19 8.67 30.10
C ALA A 83 -30.41 9.57 29.11
N LYS A 84 -30.52 10.90 29.26
CA LYS A 84 -29.79 11.88 28.43
C LYS A 84 -28.27 11.76 28.56
N PHE A 85 -27.75 11.36 29.73
CA PHE A 85 -26.31 11.14 29.92
C PHE A 85 -25.83 9.95 29.07
N PHE A 86 -26.62 8.87 29.04
CA PHE A 86 -26.29 7.70 28.23
C PHE A 86 -26.39 7.98 26.73
N GLU A 87 -27.44 8.67 26.29
CA GLU A 87 -27.59 9.11 24.90
C GLU A 87 -26.40 9.98 24.44
N GLN A 88 -25.91 10.88 25.30
CA GLN A 88 -24.72 11.70 25.00
C GLN A 88 -23.45 10.86 24.87
N GLY A 89 -23.25 9.87 25.76
CA GLY A 89 -22.11 8.94 25.69
C GLY A 89 -22.14 8.11 24.42
N GLN A 90 -23.31 7.54 24.10
CA GLN A 90 -23.52 6.75 22.88
C GLN A 90 -23.26 7.58 21.62
N LYS A 91 -23.79 8.81 21.58
CA LYS A 91 -23.57 9.76 20.48
C LYS A 91 -22.08 10.08 20.30
N LYS A 92 -21.34 10.31 21.39
CA LYS A 92 -19.90 10.58 21.32
C LYS A 92 -19.13 9.42 20.70
N ILE A 93 -19.37 8.19 21.16
CA ILE A 93 -18.72 6.99 20.59
C ILE A 93 -19.05 6.86 19.10
N MET A 94 -20.30 7.11 18.73
CA MET A 94 -20.76 7.04 17.34
C MET A 94 -20.14 8.13 16.45
N ASP A 95 -20.00 9.35 16.95
CA ASP A 95 -19.30 10.44 16.26
C ASP A 95 -17.82 10.10 16.05
N GLU A 96 -17.15 9.49 17.05
CA GLU A 96 -15.77 9.02 16.93
C GLU A 96 -15.63 7.89 15.91
N ILE A 97 -16.55 6.91 15.92
CA ILE A 97 -16.58 5.84 14.92
C ILE A 97 -16.71 6.43 13.50
N ARG A 98 -17.62 7.39 13.31
CA ARG A 98 -17.83 8.06 12.02
C ARG A 98 -16.57 8.77 11.54
N ASP A 99 -15.90 9.53 12.41
CA ASP A 99 -14.67 10.26 12.07
C ASP A 99 -13.54 9.30 11.68
N ASN A 100 -13.33 8.23 12.45
CA ASN A 100 -12.28 7.24 12.13
C ASN A 100 -12.58 6.48 10.82
N ASN A 101 -13.85 6.18 10.53
CA ASN A 101 -14.23 5.59 9.25
C ASN A 101 -14.00 6.52 8.05
N GLN A 102 -14.26 7.82 8.19
CA GLN A 102 -13.96 8.80 7.14
C GLN A 102 -12.45 8.90 6.91
N LYS A 103 -11.66 8.92 7.97
CA LYS A 103 -10.19 8.90 7.89
C LYS A 103 -9.68 7.62 7.24
N LEU A 104 -10.25 6.48 7.57
CA LEU A 104 -9.89 5.18 6.98
C LEU A 104 -10.19 5.16 5.48
N SER A 105 -11.40 5.57 5.09
CA SER A 105 -11.80 5.68 3.67
C SER A 105 -10.88 6.61 2.87
N ARG A 106 -10.53 7.78 3.43
CA ARG A 106 -9.56 8.70 2.80
C ARG A 106 -8.17 8.07 2.66
N SER A 107 -7.69 7.38 3.70
CA SER A 107 -6.37 6.75 3.69
C SER A 107 -6.29 5.63 2.64
N ILE A 108 -7.36 4.85 2.49
CA ILE A 108 -7.48 3.84 1.43
C ILE A 108 -7.43 4.50 0.04
N GLY A 109 -8.16 5.61 -0.16
CA GLY A 109 -8.11 6.35 -1.42
C GLY A 109 -6.71 6.90 -1.75
N VAL A 110 -6.00 7.43 -0.75
CA VAL A 110 -4.60 7.86 -0.91
C VAL A 110 -3.71 6.68 -1.28
N LEU A 111 -3.88 5.52 -0.64
CA LEU A 111 -3.11 4.33 -0.93
C LEU A 111 -3.32 3.83 -2.37
N VAL A 112 -4.55 3.87 -2.88
CA VAL A 112 -4.86 3.55 -4.29
C VAL A 112 -4.08 4.47 -5.24
N ASN A 113 -4.03 5.77 -4.94
CA ASN A 113 -3.30 6.74 -5.76
C ASN A 113 -1.79 6.49 -5.73
N LEU A 114 -1.22 6.17 -4.56
CA LEU A 114 0.21 5.85 -4.41
C LEU A 114 0.62 4.58 -5.17
N LEU A 115 -0.28 3.60 -5.31
CA LEU A 115 -0.04 2.37 -6.08
C LEU A 115 -0.27 2.54 -7.59
N SER A 116 -0.85 3.66 -8.03
CA SER A 116 -1.13 3.89 -9.45
C SER A 116 0.15 3.91 -10.31
N PRO A 117 1.22 4.65 -9.94
CA PRO A 117 2.45 4.74 -10.72
C PRO A 117 3.23 3.42 -10.85
N ILE A 118 3.03 2.45 -9.93
CA ILE A 118 3.80 1.20 -9.94
C ILE A 118 3.64 0.45 -11.27
N SER A 119 2.46 0.49 -11.91
CA SER A 119 2.28 -0.17 -13.21
C SER A 119 3.18 0.45 -14.30
N THR A 120 3.40 1.76 -14.24
CA THR A 120 4.32 2.46 -15.14
C THR A 120 5.76 2.13 -14.83
N LEU A 121 6.13 2.06 -13.55
CA LEU A 121 7.48 1.68 -13.11
C LEU A 121 7.81 0.23 -13.52
N VAL A 122 6.83 -0.68 -13.44
CA VAL A 122 6.99 -2.06 -13.91
C VAL A 122 7.28 -2.09 -15.40
N LYS A 123 6.50 -1.39 -16.22
CA LYS A 123 6.75 -1.30 -17.68
C LYS A 123 8.12 -0.70 -18.00
N LYS A 124 8.53 0.35 -17.27
CA LYS A 124 9.86 0.96 -17.40
C LYS A 124 10.96 -0.05 -17.06
N GLY A 125 10.77 -0.84 -16.00
CA GLY A 125 11.70 -1.89 -15.61
C GLY A 125 11.79 -3.05 -16.61
N GLU A 126 10.67 -3.48 -17.17
CA GLU A 126 10.63 -4.49 -18.23
C GLU A 126 11.38 -4.03 -19.48
N TYR A 127 11.16 -2.77 -19.88
CA TYR A 127 11.88 -2.14 -20.98
C TYR A 127 13.39 -2.11 -20.72
N LEU A 128 13.82 -1.64 -19.54
CA LEU A 128 15.23 -1.60 -19.16
C LEU A 128 15.86 -3.00 -19.13
N ALA A 129 15.12 -4.01 -18.68
CA ALA A 129 15.58 -5.40 -18.70
C ALA A 129 15.78 -5.91 -20.13
N VAL A 130 14.91 -5.54 -21.07
CA VAL A 130 15.07 -5.89 -22.49
C VAL A 130 16.28 -5.18 -23.09
N CYS A 131 16.42 -3.87 -22.88
CA CYS A 131 17.59 -3.12 -23.36
C CYS A 131 18.90 -3.67 -22.79
N SER A 132 18.91 -4.02 -21.50
CA SER A 132 20.06 -4.62 -20.83
C SER A 132 20.44 -5.98 -21.44
N SER A 133 19.44 -6.78 -21.82
CA SER A 133 19.64 -8.09 -22.45
C SER A 133 20.12 -7.97 -23.91
N VAL A 134 19.63 -6.97 -24.65
CA VAL A 134 20.15 -6.65 -25.99
C VAL A 134 21.61 -6.24 -25.92
N GLU A 135 21.95 -5.34 -25.00
CA GLU A 135 23.33 -4.90 -24.81
C GLU A 135 24.24 -6.04 -24.32
N ALA A 136 23.70 -6.95 -23.50
CA ALA A 136 24.41 -8.16 -23.12
C ALA A 136 24.79 -9.01 -24.34
N ALA A 137 23.88 -9.17 -25.29
CA ALA A 137 24.13 -9.95 -26.51
C ALA A 137 25.20 -9.31 -27.43
N SER A 138 25.37 -7.99 -27.40
CA SER A 138 26.41 -7.28 -28.18
C SER A 138 27.78 -7.23 -27.50
N SER A 139 27.89 -7.53 -26.21
CA SER A 139 29.09 -7.27 -25.40
C SER A 139 30.09 -8.44 -25.27
N GLY A 140 30.03 -9.43 -26.17
CA GLY A 140 30.98 -10.54 -26.21
C GLY A 140 31.13 -11.28 -24.87
N GLU A 141 32.37 -11.41 -24.37
CA GLU A 141 32.68 -12.11 -23.10
C GLU A 141 32.06 -11.43 -21.86
N TYR A 142 31.81 -10.12 -21.90
CA TYR A 142 31.18 -9.38 -20.80
C TYR A 142 29.65 -9.51 -20.78
N GLY A 143 29.07 -9.97 -21.90
CA GLY A 143 27.63 -10.17 -22.07
C GLY A 143 27.00 -11.05 -20.99
N VAL A 144 27.72 -12.06 -20.48
CA VAL A 144 27.21 -12.93 -19.41
C VAL A 144 26.87 -12.15 -18.14
N SER A 145 27.71 -11.16 -17.77
CA SER A 145 27.48 -10.36 -16.57
C SER A 145 26.32 -9.37 -16.75
N PHE A 146 26.17 -8.83 -17.95
CA PHE A 146 25.06 -7.94 -18.31
C PHE A 146 23.73 -8.70 -18.39
N GLU A 147 23.73 -9.90 -18.95
CA GLU A 147 22.54 -10.76 -19.02
C GLU A 147 22.08 -11.18 -17.62
N ALA A 148 23.01 -11.48 -16.71
CA ALA A 148 22.66 -11.76 -15.31
C ALA A 148 21.95 -10.58 -14.64
N VAL A 149 22.40 -9.34 -14.90
CA VAL A 149 21.74 -8.12 -14.43
C VAL A 149 20.37 -7.94 -15.07
N ALA A 150 20.25 -8.15 -16.38
CA ALA A 150 19.00 -8.03 -17.12
C ALA A 150 17.94 -9.03 -16.65
N SER A 151 18.35 -10.28 -16.44
CA SER A 151 17.50 -11.35 -15.91
C SER A 151 17.01 -11.04 -14.51
N MET A 152 17.91 -10.64 -13.60
CA MET A 152 17.54 -10.26 -12.24
C MET A 152 16.63 -9.03 -12.20
N LEU A 153 16.86 -8.04 -13.07
CA LEU A 153 15.97 -6.89 -13.20
C LEU A 153 14.56 -7.32 -13.59
N ARG A 154 14.44 -8.19 -14.59
CA ARG A 154 13.16 -8.72 -15.07
C ARG A 154 12.41 -9.47 -13.98
N GLU A 155 13.11 -10.29 -13.20
CA GLU A 155 12.53 -11.02 -12.06
C GLU A 155 12.02 -10.05 -10.99
N LEU A 156 12.84 -9.09 -10.54
CA LEU A 156 12.45 -8.12 -9.51
C LEU A 156 11.28 -7.25 -9.94
N VAL A 157 11.26 -6.82 -11.20
CA VAL A 157 10.18 -6.03 -11.79
C VAL A 157 8.91 -6.85 -11.93
N GLY A 158 9.01 -8.11 -12.34
CA GLY A 158 7.88 -9.03 -12.39
C GLY A 158 7.24 -9.22 -11.02
N LEU A 159 8.06 -9.46 -9.98
CA LEU A 159 7.60 -9.56 -8.59
C LEU A 159 6.92 -8.26 -8.13
N LEU A 160 7.48 -7.09 -8.46
CA LEU A 160 6.86 -5.80 -8.15
C LEU A 160 5.46 -5.67 -8.79
N GLY A 161 5.31 -6.08 -10.04
CA GLY A 161 4.04 -6.06 -10.77
C GLY A 161 2.99 -6.99 -10.16
N GLU A 162 3.39 -8.20 -9.79
CA GLU A 162 2.51 -9.17 -9.12
C GLU A 162 2.06 -8.63 -7.75
N GLN A 163 2.98 -8.16 -6.92
CA GLN A 163 2.66 -7.62 -5.60
C GLN A 163 1.75 -6.39 -5.69
N SER A 164 2.02 -5.47 -6.61
CA SER A 164 1.15 -4.31 -6.85
C SER A 164 -0.26 -4.74 -7.28
N SER A 165 -0.38 -5.74 -8.15
CA SER A 165 -1.69 -6.22 -8.61
C SER A 165 -2.48 -6.86 -7.46
N ARG A 166 -1.80 -7.66 -6.62
CA ARG A 166 -2.40 -8.25 -5.41
C ARG A 166 -2.85 -7.17 -4.42
N GLN A 167 -2.02 -6.15 -4.18
CA GLN A 167 -2.37 -5.03 -3.30
C GLN A 167 -3.60 -4.27 -3.82
N LYS A 168 -3.68 -3.99 -5.13
CA LYS A 168 -4.85 -3.34 -5.74
C LYS A 168 -6.13 -4.15 -5.56
N SER A 169 -6.06 -5.48 -5.70
CA SER A 169 -7.22 -6.35 -5.46
C SER A 169 -7.68 -6.25 -4.00
N LEU A 170 -6.76 -6.41 -3.04
CA LEU A 170 -7.09 -6.34 -1.62
C LEU A 170 -7.66 -4.97 -1.22
N LEU A 171 -7.18 -3.89 -1.84
CA LEU A 171 -7.71 -2.55 -1.59
C LEU A 171 -9.10 -2.34 -2.15
N ARG A 172 -9.44 -2.98 -3.28
CA ARG A 172 -10.80 -2.98 -3.79
C ARG A 172 -11.73 -3.66 -2.80
N ASP A 173 -11.35 -4.84 -2.31
CA ASP A 173 -12.14 -5.60 -1.34
C ASP A 173 -12.29 -4.81 -0.01
N LEU A 174 -11.22 -4.15 0.44
CA LEU A 174 -11.26 -3.29 1.62
C LEU A 174 -12.15 -2.05 1.39
N SER A 175 -12.12 -1.45 0.21
CA SER A 175 -12.96 -0.30 -0.12
C SER A 175 -14.44 -0.66 -0.13
N GLU A 176 -14.79 -1.82 -0.71
CA GLU A 176 -16.15 -2.35 -0.72
C GLU A 176 -16.63 -2.65 0.71
N ALA A 177 -15.82 -3.33 1.53
CA ALA A 177 -16.14 -3.59 2.92
C ALA A 177 -16.38 -2.30 3.72
N MET A 178 -15.57 -1.26 3.45
CA MET A 178 -15.73 0.06 4.06
C MET A 178 -17.03 0.76 3.65
N GLU A 179 -17.40 0.67 2.37
CA GLU A 179 -18.65 1.24 1.88
C GLU A 179 -19.87 0.56 2.51
N ILE A 180 -19.87 -0.78 2.59
CA ILE A 180 -20.91 -1.56 3.27
C ILE A 180 -21.01 -1.14 4.75
N GLN A 181 -19.88 -1.03 5.44
CA GLN A 181 -19.83 -0.63 6.84
C GLN A 181 -20.38 0.78 7.05
N GLN A 182 -20.04 1.74 6.18
CA GLN A 182 -20.57 3.11 6.25
C GLN A 182 -22.08 3.16 5.99
N ASN A 183 -22.57 2.36 5.04
CA ASN A 183 -24.01 2.23 4.77
C ASN A 183 -24.76 1.61 5.96
N ASN A 184 -24.21 0.56 6.56
CA ASN A 184 -24.79 -0.05 7.76
C ASN A 184 -24.87 0.94 8.93
N GLN A 185 -23.82 1.74 9.15
CA GLN A 185 -23.83 2.80 10.15
C GLN A 185 -24.90 3.86 9.88
N ARG A 186 -25.03 4.28 8.61
CA ARG A 186 -26.06 5.23 8.20
C ARG A 186 -27.45 4.66 8.50
N ASN A 187 -27.70 3.40 8.17
CA ASN A 187 -28.98 2.76 8.44
C ASN A 187 -29.27 2.63 9.94
N LEU A 188 -28.26 2.33 10.76
CA LEU A 188 -28.40 2.30 12.23
C LEU A 188 -28.68 3.69 12.83
N LEU A 189 -28.14 4.75 12.22
CA LEU A 189 -28.33 6.14 12.64
C LEU A 189 -29.70 6.72 12.26
N TYR A 190 -30.25 6.29 11.12
CA TYR A 190 -31.49 6.84 10.55
C TYR A 190 -32.68 5.87 10.60
N ALA A 191 -32.52 4.67 11.17
CA ALA A 191 -33.64 3.80 11.55
C ALA A 191 -34.35 4.41 12.77
N ARG A 192 -35.20 5.41 12.51
CA ARG A 192 -36.25 5.89 13.40
C ARG A 192 -37.57 5.84 12.65
#